data_AF-A0A937VF68-F1
#
_entry.id   AF-A0A937VF68-F1
#
_cell.length_a   1.000
_cell.length_b   1.000
_cell.length_c   1.000
_cell.angle_alpha   90.00
_cell.angle_beta   90.00
_cell.angle_gamma   90.00
#
_symmetry.space_group_name_H-M   'P 1'
#
loop_
_entity.id
_entity.type
_entity.pdbx_description
1 polymer ?
#
loop_
_entity_poly.entity_id
_entity_poly.type
_entity_poly.pdbx_seq_one_letter_code
_entity_poly.pdbx_strand_id
1 'polypeptide(L)'
;MIIVLLLATLQGDAIPVSRYFDYRLGALVGAQVFDFLRWEVGAVTDKLAGRSAALKARDLDPAARDQLLAEYFALAERLGQLQDEIQRRRSAGESLESERLKSLQNELAQVRARRTALENQVEAIIAGQIETVLAEQGFTAPAFLRWLGDSFPPVEFEFDRLPLYLIISPRERIELQKG
;
A
#
# COMPACT_ATOMS: atom_id res chain seq x y z
N MET A 1 -13.56 51.32 -27.30
CA MET A 1 -12.78 51.32 -26.03
C MET A 1 -13.11 50.14 -25.11
N ILE A 2 -14.36 49.69 -24.99
CA ILE A 2 -14.74 48.57 -24.11
C ILE A 2 -14.09 47.23 -24.53
N ILE A 3 -14.02 46.94 -25.84
CA ILE A 3 -13.41 45.70 -26.36
C ILE A 3 -11.90 45.59 -26.03
N VAL A 4 -11.17 46.70 -26.09
CA VAL A 4 -9.73 46.73 -25.79
C VAL A 4 -9.49 46.53 -24.28
N LEU A 5 -10.35 47.10 -23.45
CA LEU A 5 -10.30 46.89 -22.00
C LEU A 5 -10.59 45.43 -21.63
N LEU A 6 -11.55 44.80 -22.33
CA LEU A 6 -11.97 43.41 -22.12
C LEU A 6 -10.88 42.41 -22.55
N LEU A 7 -10.17 42.70 -23.63
CA LEU A 7 -9.01 41.91 -24.10
C LEU A 7 -7.80 42.03 -23.15
N ALA A 8 -7.62 43.15 -22.47
CA ALA A 8 -6.54 43.34 -21.51
C ALA A 8 -6.79 42.58 -20.19
N THR A 9 -8.04 42.42 -19.76
CA THR A 9 -8.40 41.68 -18.55
C THR A 9 -8.47 40.16 -18.75
N LEU A 10 -8.68 39.69 -19.99
CA LEU A 10 -8.73 38.27 -20.34
C LEU A 10 -7.35 37.57 -20.38
N GLN A 11 -6.24 38.33 -20.31
CA GLN A 11 -4.89 37.73 -20.29
C GLN A 11 -4.58 36.95 -19.00
N GLY A 12 -5.43 37.06 -17.98
CA GLY A 12 -5.28 36.34 -16.70
C GLY A 12 -5.82 34.91 -16.67
N ASP A 13 -6.66 34.51 -17.63
CA ASP A 13 -7.31 33.19 -17.65
C ASP A 13 -6.60 32.15 -18.53
N ALA A 14 -5.55 32.54 -19.27
CA ALA A 14 -4.80 31.62 -20.11
C ALA A 14 -3.68 30.94 -19.32
N ILE A 15 -3.81 29.64 -19.06
CA ILE A 15 -2.73 28.83 -18.48
C ILE A 15 -1.55 28.86 -19.47
N PRO A 16 -0.34 29.30 -19.04
CA PRO A 16 0.84 29.28 -19.90
C PRO A 16 1.09 27.88 -20.47
N VAL A 17 1.50 27.78 -21.74
CA VAL A 17 1.77 26.48 -22.40
C VAL A 17 2.75 25.63 -21.58
N SER A 18 3.74 26.26 -20.95
CA SER A 18 4.71 25.61 -20.06
C SER A 18 4.11 25.00 -18.79
N ARG A 19 2.93 25.46 -18.35
CA ARG A 19 2.21 24.95 -17.16
C ARG A 19 0.99 24.10 -17.53
N TYR A 20 0.62 24.04 -18.80
CA TYR A 20 -0.55 23.32 -19.27
C TYR A 20 -0.45 21.81 -19.01
N PHE A 21 0.74 21.25 -19.20
CA PHE A 21 1.02 19.84 -18.91
C PHE A 21 0.84 19.53 -17.42
N ASP A 22 1.49 20.30 -16.55
CA ASP A 22 1.42 20.11 -15.10
C ASP A 22 0.00 20.29 -14.56
N TYR A 23 -0.76 21.25 -15.11
CA TYR A 23 -2.16 21.46 -14.72
C TYR A 23 -3.05 20.29 -15.11
N ARG A 24 -2.93 19.76 -16.34
CA ARG A 24 -3.65 18.55 -16.76
C ARG A 24 -3.22 17.34 -15.95
N LEU A 25 -1.92 17.18 -15.74
CA LEU A 25 -1.37 16.07 -14.98
C LEU A 25 -1.90 16.11 -13.56
N GLY A 26 -1.84 17.26 -12.89
CA GLY A 26 -2.39 17.48 -11.55
C GLY A 26 -3.89 17.18 -11.47
N ALA A 27 -4.68 17.53 -12.48
CA ALA A 27 -6.09 17.18 -12.53
C ALA A 27 -6.33 15.66 -12.71
N LEU A 28 -5.45 14.97 -13.44
CA LEU A 28 -5.51 13.52 -13.68
C LEU A 28 -5.05 12.71 -12.46
N VAL A 29 -3.98 13.15 -11.79
CA VAL A 29 -3.32 12.40 -10.70
C VAL A 29 -3.62 12.97 -9.32
N GLY A 30 -4.38 14.06 -9.21
CA GLY A 30 -4.56 14.80 -7.96
C GLY A 30 -5.06 13.95 -6.79
N ALA A 31 -5.89 12.93 -7.05
CA ALA A 31 -6.36 11.99 -6.03
C ALA A 31 -5.30 10.94 -5.62
N GLN A 32 -4.19 10.83 -6.35
CA GLN A 32 -3.10 9.87 -6.15
C GLN A 32 -1.78 10.53 -5.76
N VAL A 33 -1.76 11.86 -5.57
CA VAL A 33 -0.59 12.56 -5.04
C VAL A 33 -0.47 12.24 -3.55
N PHE A 34 0.77 12.09 -3.09
CA PHE A 34 1.08 11.87 -1.68
C PHE A 34 0.57 13.03 -0.81
N ASP A 35 -0.17 12.67 0.25
CA ASP A 35 -0.71 13.59 1.24
C ASP A 35 -0.04 13.28 2.58
N PHE A 36 0.84 14.18 3.02
CA PHE A 36 1.64 14.01 4.23
C PHE A 36 0.77 13.87 5.49
N LEU A 37 -0.28 14.68 5.62
CA LEU A 37 -1.14 14.66 6.80
C LEU A 37 -1.96 13.36 6.85
N ARG A 38 -2.49 12.94 5.70
CA ARG A 38 -3.21 11.65 5.60
C ARG A 38 -2.30 10.48 5.92
N TRP A 39 -1.07 10.51 5.41
CA TRP A 39 -0.07 9.48 5.69
C TRP A 39 0.28 9.45 7.18
N GLU A 40 0.52 10.60 7.80
CA GLU A 40 0.93 10.68 9.21
C GLU A 40 -0.16 10.14 10.15
N VAL A 41 -1.43 10.49 9.89
CA VAL A 41 -2.57 9.95 10.67
C VAL A 41 -2.66 8.42 10.52
N GLY A 42 -2.53 7.90 9.29
CA GLY A 42 -2.53 6.46 9.02
C GLY A 42 -1.38 5.75 9.76
N ALA A 43 -0.17 6.25 9.62
CA ALA A 43 1.03 5.67 10.22
C ALA A 43 0.94 5.61 11.76
N VAL A 44 0.36 6.62 12.40
CA VAL A 44 0.14 6.61 13.85
C VAL A 44 -0.89 5.54 14.24
N THR A 45 -2.02 5.46 13.51
CA THR A 45 -3.04 4.44 13.80
C THR A 45 -2.52 3.02 13.58
N ASP A 46 -1.73 2.81 12.54
CA ASP A 46 -1.15 1.50 12.20
C ASP A 46 -0.14 1.08 13.26
N LYS A 47 0.71 2.01 13.75
CA LYS A 47 1.63 1.74 14.88
C LYS A 47 0.90 1.36 16.16
N LEU A 48 -0.21 2.03 16.48
CA LEU A 48 -1.00 1.69 17.67
C LEU A 48 -1.66 0.31 17.54
N ALA A 49 -2.22 0.01 16.36
CA ALA A 49 -2.82 -1.28 16.08
C ALA A 49 -1.77 -2.40 16.11
N GLY A 50 -0.60 -2.20 15.52
CA GLY A 50 0.53 -3.12 15.55
C GLY A 50 1.00 -3.43 16.98
N ARG A 51 1.13 -2.42 17.85
CA ARG A 51 1.46 -2.65 19.27
C ARG A 51 0.41 -3.50 19.99
N SER A 52 -0.86 -3.24 19.73
CA SER A 52 -1.95 -4.02 20.33
C SER A 52 -1.95 -5.48 19.84
N ALA A 53 -1.63 -5.69 18.57
CA ALA A 53 -1.51 -7.02 17.97
C ALA A 53 -0.27 -7.76 18.50
N ALA A 54 0.84 -7.07 18.72
CA ALA A 54 2.05 -7.63 19.32
C ALA A 54 1.82 -8.18 20.73
N LEU A 55 1.06 -7.47 21.56
CA LEU A 55 0.67 -7.96 22.88
C LEU A 55 -0.18 -9.22 22.77
N LYS A 56 -1.19 -9.24 21.89
CA LYS A 56 -2.04 -10.41 21.68
C LYS A 56 -1.27 -11.61 21.13
N ALA A 57 -0.34 -11.38 20.20
CA ALA A 57 0.48 -12.42 19.60
C ALA A 57 1.43 -13.07 20.62
N ARG A 58 1.98 -12.28 21.56
CA ARG A 58 2.82 -12.79 22.66
C ARG A 58 2.07 -13.77 23.58
N ASP A 59 0.78 -13.58 23.77
CA ASP A 59 -0.04 -14.45 24.63
C ASP A 59 -0.47 -15.75 23.92
N LEU A 60 -0.28 -15.86 22.60
CA LEU A 60 -0.60 -17.09 21.85
C LEU A 60 0.43 -18.18 22.11
N ASP A 61 -0.06 -19.42 22.22
CA ASP A 61 0.75 -20.64 22.20
C ASP A 61 1.50 -20.78 20.85
N PRO A 62 2.71 -21.36 20.81
CA PRO A 62 3.48 -21.49 19.56
C PRO A 62 2.70 -22.18 18.44
N ALA A 63 1.93 -23.23 18.73
CA ALA A 63 1.14 -23.91 17.70
C ALA A 63 0.05 -23.02 17.08
N ALA A 64 -0.55 -22.14 17.89
CA ALA A 64 -1.54 -21.18 17.41
C ALA A 64 -0.91 -20.10 16.51
N ARG A 65 0.33 -19.68 16.80
CA ARG A 65 1.07 -18.72 15.95
C ARG A 65 1.38 -19.33 14.58
N ASP A 66 1.84 -20.58 14.55
CA ASP A 66 2.13 -21.28 13.30
C ASP A 66 0.87 -21.48 12.45
N GLN A 67 -0.27 -21.78 13.10
CA GLN A 67 -1.55 -21.89 12.41
C GLN A 67 -2.00 -20.55 11.80
N LEU A 68 -1.82 -19.43 12.51
CA LEU A 68 -2.15 -18.10 11.99
C LEU A 68 -1.26 -17.70 10.80
N LEU A 69 0.04 -18.00 10.88
CA LEU A 69 0.97 -17.78 9.76
C LEU A 69 0.53 -18.59 8.54
N ALA A 70 0.24 -19.89 8.73
CA ALA A 70 -0.23 -20.76 7.66
C ALA A 70 -1.56 -20.29 7.05
N GLU A 71 -2.53 -19.88 7.88
CA GLU A 71 -3.81 -19.32 7.43
C GLU A 71 -3.58 -18.06 6.58
N TYR A 72 -2.75 -17.14 7.05
CA TYR A 72 -2.48 -15.88 6.36
C TYR A 72 -1.86 -16.09 4.97
N PHE A 73 -0.86 -16.98 4.85
CA PHE A 73 -0.25 -17.29 3.56
C PHE A 73 -1.18 -18.08 2.63
N ALA A 74 -2.01 -18.98 3.17
CA ALA A 74 -3.03 -19.67 2.39
C ALA A 74 -4.09 -18.69 1.84
N LEU A 75 -4.48 -17.68 2.62
CA LEU A 75 -5.37 -16.60 2.16
C LEU A 75 -4.72 -15.77 1.05
N ALA A 76 -3.42 -15.50 1.12
CA ALA A 76 -2.68 -14.80 0.06
C ALA A 76 -2.68 -15.60 -1.25
N GLU A 77 -2.47 -16.92 -1.18
CA GLU A 77 -2.57 -17.80 -2.34
C GLU A 77 -3.99 -17.79 -2.92
N ARG A 78 -5.01 -17.91 -2.06
CA ARG A 78 -6.42 -17.89 -2.49
C ARG A 78 -6.79 -16.57 -3.16
N LEU A 79 -6.29 -15.44 -2.65
CA LEU A 79 -6.48 -14.13 -3.30
C LEU A 79 -5.93 -14.13 -4.73
N GLY A 80 -4.69 -14.63 -4.92
CA GLY A 80 -4.08 -14.73 -6.25
C GLY A 80 -4.91 -15.59 -7.19
N GLN A 81 -5.32 -16.78 -6.74
CA GLN A 81 -6.16 -17.68 -7.54
C GLN A 81 -7.50 -17.05 -7.96
N LEU A 82 -8.16 -16.33 -7.05
CA LEU A 82 -9.42 -15.64 -7.33
C LEU A 82 -9.23 -14.47 -8.31
N GLN A 83 -8.16 -13.68 -8.15
CA GLN A 83 -7.84 -12.59 -9.06
C GLN A 83 -7.57 -13.10 -10.47
N ASP A 84 -6.79 -14.17 -10.60
CA ASP A 84 -6.48 -14.78 -11.88
C ASP A 84 -7.73 -15.37 -12.55
N GLU A 85 -8.60 -16.02 -11.78
CA GLU A 85 -9.86 -16.58 -12.30
C GLU A 85 -10.80 -15.48 -12.80
N ILE A 86 -10.96 -14.40 -12.04
CA ILE A 86 -11.74 -13.23 -12.47
C ILE A 86 -11.14 -12.65 -13.76
N GLN A 87 -9.82 -12.50 -13.83
CA GLN A 87 -9.14 -11.93 -14.99
C GLN A 87 -9.29 -12.81 -16.23
N ARG A 88 -9.14 -14.14 -16.11
CA ARG A 88 -9.36 -15.09 -17.20
C ARG A 88 -10.78 -15.00 -17.75
N ARG A 89 -11.78 -14.98 -16.88
CA ARG A 89 -13.20 -14.90 -17.25
C ARG A 89 -13.56 -13.60 -17.95
N ARG A 90 -13.06 -12.48 -17.42
CA ARG A 90 -13.23 -11.18 -18.07
C ARG A 90 -12.60 -11.16 -19.46
N SER A 91 -11.42 -11.75 -19.61
CA SER A 91 -10.72 -11.85 -20.89
C SER A 91 -11.46 -12.78 -21.88
N ALA A 92 -12.21 -13.75 -21.38
CA ALA A 92 -13.09 -14.61 -22.17
C ALA A 92 -14.44 -13.96 -22.55
N GLY A 93 -14.68 -12.70 -22.15
CA GLY A 93 -15.89 -11.95 -22.50
C GLY A 93 -17.07 -12.14 -21.55
N GLU A 94 -16.86 -12.72 -20.36
CA GLU A 94 -17.93 -12.87 -19.36
C GLU A 94 -18.38 -11.49 -18.83
N SER A 95 -19.69 -11.23 -18.85
CA SER A 95 -20.28 -9.97 -18.40
C SER A 95 -20.10 -9.78 -16.89
N LEU A 96 -19.77 -8.55 -16.47
CA LEU A 96 -19.66 -8.16 -15.06
C LEU A 96 -20.94 -8.44 -14.26
N GLU A 97 -22.09 -8.48 -14.94
CA GLU A 97 -23.38 -8.75 -14.31
C GLU A 97 -23.66 -10.25 -14.08
N SER A 98 -22.80 -11.13 -14.57
CA SER A 98 -22.96 -12.57 -14.36
C SER A 98 -22.89 -12.90 -12.86
N GLU A 99 -23.85 -13.70 -12.40
CA GLU A 99 -23.92 -14.18 -11.00
C GLU A 99 -22.61 -14.86 -10.58
N ARG A 100 -21.93 -15.52 -11.52
CA ARG A 100 -20.65 -16.20 -11.27
C ARG A 100 -19.49 -15.23 -11.07
N LEU A 101 -19.38 -14.15 -11.85
CA LEU A 101 -18.36 -13.12 -11.58
C LEU A 101 -18.66 -12.37 -10.29
N LYS A 102 -19.93 -12.08 -10.00
CA LYS A 102 -20.34 -11.46 -8.72
C LYS A 102 -19.97 -12.33 -7.53
N SER A 103 -20.22 -13.64 -7.60
CA SER A 103 -19.85 -14.55 -6.50
C SER A 103 -18.33 -14.61 -6.27
N LEU A 104 -17.54 -14.67 -7.34
CA LEU A 104 -16.07 -14.62 -7.25
C LEU A 104 -15.56 -13.29 -6.66
N GLN A 105 -16.16 -12.16 -7.04
CA GLN A 105 -15.81 -10.85 -6.48
C GLN A 105 -16.16 -10.75 -4.99
N ASN A 106 -17.31 -11.30 -4.60
CA ASN A 106 -17.71 -11.36 -3.19
C ASN A 106 -16.75 -12.24 -2.38
N GLU A 107 -16.36 -13.40 -2.91
CA GLU A 107 -15.38 -14.26 -2.26
C GLU A 107 -14.02 -13.55 -2.14
N LEU A 108 -13.56 -12.89 -3.20
CA LEU A 108 -12.33 -12.09 -3.19
C LEU A 108 -12.36 -11.03 -2.09
N ALA A 109 -13.49 -10.34 -1.92
CA ALA A 109 -13.66 -9.33 -0.87
C ALA A 109 -13.61 -9.95 0.53
N GLN A 110 -14.22 -11.11 0.74
CA GLN A 110 -14.20 -11.82 2.03
C GLN A 110 -12.80 -12.31 2.39
N VAL A 111 -12.11 -12.97 1.45
CA VAL A 111 -10.73 -13.46 1.65
C VAL A 111 -9.80 -12.28 1.93
N ARG A 112 -9.97 -11.16 1.23
CA ARG A 112 -9.18 -9.94 1.46
C ARG A 112 -9.42 -9.37 2.85
N ALA A 113 -10.68 -9.24 3.26
CA ALA A 113 -11.03 -8.74 4.59
C ALA A 113 -10.46 -9.62 5.70
N ARG A 114 -10.53 -10.95 5.52
CA ARG A 114 -9.95 -11.90 6.47
C ARG A 114 -8.43 -11.77 6.56
N ARG A 115 -7.72 -11.68 5.42
CA ARG A 115 -6.27 -11.48 5.40
C ARG A 115 -5.87 -10.19 6.11
N THR A 116 -6.52 -9.07 5.79
CA THR A 116 -6.24 -7.78 6.44
C THR A 116 -6.50 -7.81 7.95
N ALA A 117 -7.52 -8.56 8.40
CA ALA A 117 -7.78 -8.71 9.83
C ALA A 117 -6.69 -9.50 10.59
N LEU A 118 -5.94 -10.35 9.88
CA LEU A 118 -4.85 -11.15 10.45
C LEU A 118 -3.47 -10.47 10.32
N GLU A 119 -3.33 -9.49 9.41
CA GLU A 119 -2.08 -8.85 9.02
C GLU A 119 -1.25 -8.39 10.22
N ASN A 120 -1.79 -7.49 11.05
CA ASN A 120 -1.07 -6.96 12.22
C ASN A 120 -0.62 -8.06 13.21
N GLN A 121 -1.39 -9.15 13.34
CA GLN A 121 -1.02 -10.26 14.23
C GLN A 121 0.13 -11.07 13.64
N VAL A 122 0.10 -11.33 12.33
CA VAL A 122 1.15 -12.07 11.62
C VAL A 122 2.44 -11.27 11.58
N GLU A 123 2.37 -9.97 11.32
CA GLU A 123 3.52 -9.06 11.39
C GLU A 123 4.16 -9.07 12.77
N ALA A 124 3.35 -8.98 13.83
CA ALA A 124 3.81 -9.08 15.20
C ALA A 124 4.49 -10.42 15.53
N ILE A 125 3.94 -11.54 15.04
CA ILE A 125 4.55 -12.87 15.23
C ILE A 125 5.93 -12.91 14.57
N ILE A 126 6.03 -12.44 13.31
CA ILE A 126 7.29 -12.43 12.57
C ILE A 126 8.31 -11.50 13.22
N ALA A 127 7.91 -10.29 13.60
CA ALA A 127 8.76 -9.35 14.32
C ALA A 127 9.31 -9.99 15.60
N GLY A 128 8.44 -10.60 16.43
CA GLY A 128 8.87 -11.27 17.66
C GLY A 128 9.81 -12.46 17.43
N GLN A 129 9.62 -13.23 16.35
CA GLN A 129 10.55 -14.30 15.97
C GLN A 129 11.93 -13.72 15.60
N ILE A 130 11.97 -12.63 14.84
CA ILE A 130 13.22 -11.94 14.47
C ILE A 130 13.89 -11.37 15.73
N GLU A 131 13.14 -10.72 16.63
CA GLU A 131 13.67 -10.21 17.90
C GLU A 131 14.30 -11.31 18.75
N THR A 132 13.64 -12.47 18.82
CA THR A 132 14.14 -13.63 19.57
C THR A 132 15.50 -14.06 19.02
N VAL A 133 15.61 -14.22 17.70
CA VAL A 133 16.88 -14.57 17.05
C VAL A 133 17.94 -13.51 17.28
N LEU A 134 17.60 -12.22 17.17
CA LEU A 134 18.54 -11.12 17.41
C LEU A 134 19.06 -11.11 18.86
N ALA A 135 18.18 -11.30 19.84
CA ALA A 135 18.56 -11.38 21.24
C ALA A 135 19.50 -12.56 21.51
N GLU A 136 19.22 -13.73 20.92
CA GLU A 136 20.10 -14.92 20.99
C GLU A 136 21.48 -14.67 20.39
N GLN A 137 21.58 -13.83 19.36
CA GLN A 137 22.85 -13.41 18.76
C GLN A 137 23.57 -12.29 19.54
N GLY A 138 23.04 -11.87 20.70
CA GLY A 138 23.65 -10.87 21.57
C GLY A 138 23.23 -9.43 21.30
N PHE A 139 22.28 -9.20 20.38
CA PHE A 139 21.70 -7.88 20.11
C PHE A 139 20.56 -7.57 21.09
N THR A 140 20.83 -7.66 22.40
CA THR A 140 19.81 -7.42 23.44
C THR A 140 19.58 -5.94 23.69
N ALA A 141 18.33 -5.56 23.96
CA ALA A 141 18.01 -4.19 24.30
C ALA A 141 18.66 -3.74 25.63
N PRO A 142 19.23 -2.52 25.69
CA PRO A 142 19.67 -1.94 26.95
C PRO A 142 18.52 -1.90 27.96
N ALA A 143 18.82 -2.01 29.26
CA ALA A 143 17.79 -2.08 30.31
C ALA A 143 16.78 -0.91 30.25
N PHE A 144 17.23 0.29 29.87
CA PHE A 144 16.37 1.47 29.73
C PHE A 144 15.49 1.49 28.46
N LEU A 145 15.75 0.61 27.49
CA LEU A 145 15.02 0.47 26.22
C LEU A 145 14.20 -0.84 26.15
N ARG A 146 14.27 -1.72 27.16
CA ARG A 146 13.57 -3.02 27.20
C ARG A 146 12.05 -2.96 27.10
N TRP A 147 11.46 -1.77 27.27
CA TRP A 147 10.02 -1.54 27.08
C TRP A 147 9.61 -1.46 25.59
N LEU A 148 10.58 -1.33 24.68
CA LEU A 148 10.36 -1.29 23.23
C LEU A 148 10.51 -2.66 22.55
N GLY A 149 11.12 -3.63 23.22
CA GLY A 149 11.44 -4.95 22.66
C GLY A 149 12.60 -5.60 23.42
N ASP A 150 12.83 -6.89 23.15
CA ASP A 150 13.90 -7.66 23.80
C ASP A 150 15.25 -7.49 23.07
N SER A 151 15.24 -7.05 21.81
CA SER A 151 16.44 -6.76 21.00
C SER A 151 16.67 -5.27 20.73
N PHE A 152 17.92 -4.89 20.44
CA PHE A 152 18.26 -3.57 19.90
C PHE A 152 19.09 -3.69 18.62
N PRO A 153 18.66 -3.06 17.51
CA PRO A 153 17.50 -2.17 17.38
C PRO A 153 16.15 -2.91 17.55
N PRO A 154 15.08 -2.19 17.96
CA PRO A 154 13.73 -2.78 18.00
C PRO A 154 13.31 -3.19 16.58
N VAL A 155 12.60 -4.30 16.46
CA VAL A 155 12.17 -4.82 15.16
C VAL A 155 10.73 -4.38 14.90
N GLU A 156 10.56 -3.58 13.87
CA GLU A 156 9.26 -3.32 13.26
C GLU A 156 9.20 -4.09 11.93
N PHE A 157 8.13 -4.84 11.70
CA PHE A 157 7.90 -5.59 10.47
C PHE A 157 6.53 -5.20 9.92
N GLU A 158 6.48 -4.90 8.62
CA GLU A 158 5.27 -4.47 7.93
C GLU A 158 5.22 -5.08 6.53
N PHE A 159 4.07 -5.62 6.13
CA PHE A 159 3.83 -6.11 4.78
C PHE A 159 3.40 -4.96 3.87
N ASP A 160 4.36 -4.17 3.40
CA ASP A 160 4.05 -3.06 2.50
C ASP A 160 3.89 -3.49 1.03
N ARG A 161 3.07 -2.75 0.28
CA ARG A 161 3.02 -2.86 -1.18
C ARG A 161 4.17 -2.09 -1.78
N LEU A 162 4.68 -2.58 -2.91
CA LEU A 162 5.69 -1.82 -3.65
C LEU A 162 5.15 -0.44 -4.04
N PRO A 163 5.92 0.64 -3.80
CA PRO A 163 5.51 1.98 -4.17
C PRO A 163 5.30 2.08 -5.69
N LEU A 164 4.18 2.67 -6.10
CA LEU A 164 3.88 2.94 -7.51
C LEU A 164 4.60 4.22 -7.95
N TYR A 165 5.40 4.13 -9.01
CA TYR A 165 6.06 5.28 -9.61
C TYR A 165 5.44 5.62 -10.97
N LEU A 166 4.94 6.85 -11.11
CA LEU A 166 4.57 7.39 -12.41
C LEU A 166 5.79 8.10 -13.02
N ILE A 167 6.43 7.44 -13.99
CA ILE A 167 7.55 8.02 -14.74
C ILE A 167 6.99 8.67 -16.00
N ILE A 168 7.17 9.98 -16.11
CA ILE A 168 6.78 10.75 -17.29
C ILE A 168 8.04 11.13 -18.04
N SER A 169 8.14 10.70 -19.30
CA SER A 169 9.19 11.10 -20.23
C SER A 169 8.57 12.01 -21.29
N PRO A 170 8.73 13.35 -21.19
CA PRO A 170 8.28 14.25 -22.23
C PRO A 170 9.12 14.02 -23.49
N ARG A 171 8.58 13.29 -24.47
CA ARG A 171 9.22 13.14 -25.79
C ARG A 171 8.75 14.25 -26.70
N GLU A 172 9.15 15.47 -26.39
CA GLU A 172 8.78 16.62 -27.23
C GLU A 172 9.61 16.67 -28.53
N ARG A 173 10.78 16.02 -28.57
CA ARG A 173 11.65 16.02 -29.75
C ARG A 173 12.60 14.82 -29.78
N ILE A 174 12.68 14.14 -30.93
CA ILE A 174 13.68 13.09 -31.24
C ILE A 174 14.39 13.53 -32.53
N GLU A 175 15.70 13.79 -32.46
CA GLU A 175 16.49 14.22 -33.63
C GLU A 175 17.64 13.27 -33.85
N LEU A 176 17.86 12.87 -35.10
CA LEU A 176 19.03 12.08 -35.49
C LEU A 176 20.16 13.05 -35.89
N GLN A 177 21.16 13.21 -35.03
CA GLN A 177 22.41 13.86 -35.43
C GLN A 177 23.22 12.90 -36.30
N LYS A 178 23.23 13.16 -37.61
CA LYS A 178 24.25 12.61 -38.51
C LYS A 178 25.48 13.51 -38.42
N GLY A 179 26.61 12.92 -38.04
CA GLY A 179 27.94 13.51 -38.28
C GLY A 179 28.26 13.58 -39.76
#